data_AF-A0A354TJR6-F1
#
_entry.id   AF-A0A354TJR6-F1
#
_cell.length_a   1.000
_cell.length_b   1.000
_cell.length_c   1.000
_cell.angle_alpha   90.00
_cell.angle_beta   90.00
_cell.angle_gamma   90.00
#
_symmetry.space_group_name_H-M   'P 1'
#
loop_
_entity.id
_entity.type
_entity.pdbx_description
1 polymer ?
#
loop_
_entity_poly.entity_id
_entity_poly.type
_entity_poly.pdbx_seq_one_letter_code
_entity_poly.pdbx_strand_id
1 'polypeptide(L)' 'AGGGVRGGQVIGSSDATGAYPKDRPVSPADIHASIYAALGYDYREISYRSSDGRPVSLTEGSTISELF' A
#
# COMPACT_ATOMS: atom_id res chain seq x y z
N ALA A 1 18.42 -6.89 2.40
CA ALA A 1 17.32 -7.59 3.10
C ALA A 1 16.17 -6.61 3.30
N GLY A 2 14.92 -6.99 3.05
CA GLY A 2 13.73 -6.15 3.34
C GLY A 2 13.23 -5.20 2.25
N GLY A 3 13.74 -5.26 1.00
CA GLY A 3 13.23 -4.41 -0.09
C GLY A 3 13.36 -2.90 0.14
N GLY A 4 14.29 -2.47 1.01
CA GLY A 4 14.46 -1.06 1.42
C GLY A 4 13.59 -0.63 2.60
N VAL A 5 12.70 -1.49 3.11
CA VAL A 5 11.78 -1.14 4.20
C VAL A 5 12.53 -0.95 5.53
N ARG A 6 12.25 0.15 6.22
CA ARG A 6 12.76 0.50 7.55
C ARG A 6 11.79 0.01 8.63
N GLY A 7 12.18 -1.01 9.38
CA GLY A 7 11.39 -1.51 10.51
C GLY A 7 11.41 -0.59 11.74
N GLY A 8 10.50 -0.84 12.68
CA GLY A 8 10.47 -0.13 13.98
C GLY A 8 9.90 1.29 13.93
N GLN A 9 9.18 1.65 12.85
CA GLN A 9 8.58 2.95 12.67
C GLN A 9 7.13 2.99 13.17
N VAL A 10 6.68 4.19 13.56
CA VAL A 10 5.26 4.50 13.79
C VAL A 10 4.83 5.46 12.68
N ILE A 11 3.79 5.09 11.93
CA ILE A 11 3.23 5.90 10.84
C ILE A 11 1.76 6.15 11.15
N GLY A 12 1.44 7.40 11.46
CA GLY A 12 0.09 7.81 11.83
C GLY A 12 -0.31 7.48 13.27
N SER A 13 -1.59 7.67 13.55
CA SER A 13 -2.19 7.41 14.86
C SER A 13 -3.65 7.02 14.71
N SER A 14 -4.20 6.30 15.70
CA SER A 14 -5.63 6.00 15.76
C SER A 14 -6.39 7.03 16.62
N ASP A 15 -7.71 7.04 16.51
CA ASP A 15 -8.56 7.75 17.47
C ASP A 15 -8.46 7.18 18.89
N ALA A 16 -9.07 7.87 19.86
CA ALA A 16 -9.01 7.49 21.28
C ALA A 16 -9.59 6.09 21.58
N THR A 17 -10.42 5.55 20.70
CA THR A 17 -11.03 4.22 20.81
C THR A 17 -10.35 3.17 19.95
N GLY A 18 -9.39 3.57 19.10
CA GLY A 18 -8.73 2.69 18.13
C GLY A 18 -9.58 2.31 16.92
N ALA A 19 -10.72 2.96 16.68
CA ALA A 19 -11.66 2.53 15.65
C ALA A 19 -11.26 2.99 14.24
N TYR A 20 -10.70 4.19 14.13
CA TYR A 20 -10.31 4.80 12.86
C TYR A 20 -8.92 5.45 12.93
N PRO A 21 -8.22 5.60 11.79
CA PRO A 21 -7.03 6.43 11.72
C PRO A 21 -7.40 7.89 11.97
N LYS A 22 -6.72 8.52 12.93
CA LYS A 22 -6.82 9.95 13.22
C LYS A 22 -5.83 10.73 12.37
N ASP A 23 -4.55 10.36 12.47
CA ASP A 23 -3.47 11.01 11.74
C ASP A 23 -2.91 10.06 10.68
N ARG A 24 -2.60 10.61 9.50
CA ARG A 24 -2.00 9.89 8.36
C ARG A 24 -2.75 8.58 8.03
N PRO A 25 -3.98 8.66 7.49
CA PRO A 25 -4.71 7.47 7.08
C PRO A 25 -3.92 6.73 5.99
N VAL A 26 -3.84 5.42 6.15
CA VAL A 26 -3.25 4.48 5.20
C VAL A 26 -4.31 3.44 4.90
N SER A 27 -4.59 3.23 3.63
CA SER A 27 -5.54 2.22 3.18
C SER A 27 -4.86 0.88 2.95
N PRO A 28 -5.61 -0.24 2.95
CA PRO A 28 -5.08 -1.53 2.49
C PRO A 28 -4.48 -1.49 1.08
N ALA A 29 -5.02 -0.64 0.20
CA ALA A 29 -4.50 -0.47 -1.17
C ALA A 29 -3.08 0.14 -1.18
N ASP A 30 -2.79 1.06 -0.26
CA ASP A 30 -1.45 1.67 -0.12
C ASP A 30 -0.41 0.66 0.37
N ILE A 31 -0.83 -0.24 1.26
CA ILE A 31 0.02 -1.36 1.71
C ILE A 31 0.35 -2.28 0.53
N HIS A 32 -0.65 -2.64 -0.28
CA HIS A 32 -0.47 -3.48 -1.46
C HIS A 32 0.48 -2.84 -2.49
N ALA A 33 0.32 -1.55 -2.78
CA ALA A 33 1.22 -0.78 -3.62
C ALA A 33 2.67 -0.76 -3.09
N SER A 34 2.83 -0.60 -1.78
CA SER A 34 4.15 -0.57 -1.13
C SER A 34 4.88 -1.90 -1.19
N ILE A 35 4.14 -3.02 -1.07
CA ILE A 35 4.72 -4.36 -1.18
C ILE A 35 5.30 -4.57 -2.59
N TYR A 36 4.55 -4.23 -3.65
CA TYR A 36 5.05 -4.37 -5.02
C TYR A 36 6.23 -3.43 -5.32
N ALA A 37 6.18 -2.20 -4.81
CA ALA A 37 7.31 -1.28 -4.92
C ALA A 37 8.57 -1.84 -4.23
N ALA A 38 8.44 -2.41 -3.03
CA ALA A 38 9.56 -3.05 -2.31
C ALA A 38 10.14 -4.27 -3.05
N LEU A 39 9.32 -4.95 -3.85
CA LEU A 39 9.72 -6.05 -4.73
C LEU A 39 10.31 -5.58 -6.07
N GLY A 40 10.27 -4.28 -6.37
CA GLY A 40 10.81 -3.69 -7.60
C GLY A 40 9.84 -3.71 -8.79
N TYR A 41 8.54 -3.93 -8.57
CA TYR A 41 7.53 -3.89 -9.62
C TYR A 41 6.91 -2.49 -9.75
N ASP A 42 6.68 -2.05 -10.99
CA ASP A 42 5.78 -0.93 -11.26
C ASP A 42 4.33 -1.40 -11.22
N TYR A 43 3.72 -1.31 -10.04
CA TYR A 43 2.34 -1.74 -9.81
C TYR A 43 1.30 -0.96 -10.62
N ARG A 44 1.65 0.22 -11.17
CA ARG A 44 0.74 1.03 -11.98
C ARG A 44 0.57 0.47 -13.40
N GLU A 45 1.53 -0.32 -13.87
CA GLU A 45 1.48 -0.95 -15.20
C GLU A 45 0.89 -2.37 -15.16
N ILE A 46 0.58 -2.88 -13.97
CA ILE A 46 0.06 -4.24 -13.80
C ILE A 46 -1.47 -4.20 -13.70
N SER A 47 -2.11 -5.00 -14.55
CA SER A 47 -3.55 -5.27 -14.49
C SER A 47 -3.82 -6.76 -14.60
N TYR A 48 -4.93 -7.20 -14.01
CA TYR A 48 -5.44 -8.56 -14.16
C TYR A 48 -6.76 -8.55 -14.94
N ARG A 49 -7.14 -9.69 -15.50
CA ARG A 49 -8.41 -9.85 -16.21
C ARG A 49 -9.47 -10.33 -15.23
N SER A 50 -10.54 -9.56 -15.12
CA SER A 50 -11.77 -10.00 -14.46
C SER A 50 -12.40 -11.18 -15.23
N SER A 51 -13.36 -11.87 -14.62
CA SER A 51 -14.09 -12.99 -15.23
C SER A 51 -14.82 -12.61 -16.53
N ASP A 52 -15.19 -11.33 -16.68
CA ASP A 52 -15.79 -10.75 -17.87
C ASP A 52 -14.76 -10.20 -18.89
N GLY A 53 -13.46 -10.44 -18.66
CA GLY A 53 -12.36 -10.05 -19.54
C GLY A 53 -11.91 -8.58 -19.42
N ARG A 54 -12.56 -7.77 -18.57
CA ARG A 54 -12.17 -6.38 -18.36
C ARG A 54 -10.83 -6.30 -17.60
N PRO A 55 -9.92 -5.40 -18.01
CA PRO A 55 -8.71 -5.15 -17.24
C PRO A 55 -9.09 -4.45 -15.93
N VAL A 56 -8.50 -4.91 -14.83
CA VAL A 56 -8.64 -4.30 -13.50
C VAL A 56 -7.23 -4.00 -12.99
N SER A 57 -7.02 -2.77 -12.52
CA SER A 57 -5.77 -2.34 -11.91
C SER A 57 -5.40 -3.25 -10.74
N LEU A 58 -4.11 -3.51 -10.56
CA LEU A 58 -3.63 -4.32 -9.44
C LEU A 58 -3.97 -3.69 -8.08
N THR A 59 -3.83 -2.37 -7.98
CA THR A 59 -4.20 -1.57 -6.81
C THR A 59 -4.44 -0.13 -7.24
N GLU A 60 -5.35 0.56 -6.55
CA GLU A 60 -5.60 2.01 -6.69
C GLU A 60 -4.83 2.83 -5.63
N GLY A 61 -4.06 2.16 -4.78
CA GLY A 61 -3.29 2.80 -3.71
C GLY A 61 -1.97 3.42 -4.17
N SER A 62 -1.31 4.11 -3.26
CA SER A 62 0.01 4.70 -3.46
C SER A 62 1.03 4.12 -2.48
N THR A 63 2.29 4.05 -2.91
CA THR A 63 3.40 3.65 -2.03
C THR A 63 3.45 4.54 -0.78
N ILE A 64 3.58 3.91 0.39
CA ILE A 64 3.80 4.59 1.68
C ILE A 64 5.28 4.95 1.73
N SER A 65 5.60 6.17 1.31
CA SER A 65 6.98 6.66 1.18
C SER A 65 7.76 6.59 2.50
N GLU A 66 7.09 6.72 3.64
CA GLU A 66 7.71 6.68 4.97
C GLU A 66 8.35 5.32 5.30
N LEU A 67 7.92 4.24 4.63
CA LEU A 67 8.49 2.90 4.81
C LEU A 67 9.94 2.79 4.31
N PHE A 68 10.40 3.68 3.43
CA PHE A 68 11.70 3.56 2.73
C PHE A 68 12.65 4.71 3.06
#